data_AF-A0A8T6Y7X1-F1
#
_entry.id   AF-A0A8T6Y7X1-F1
#
_cell.length_a   1.000
_cell.length_b   1.000
_cell.length_c   1.000
_cell.angle_alpha   90.00
_cell.angle_beta   90.00
_cell.angle_gamma   90.00
#
_symmetry.space_group_name_H-M   'P 1'
#
loop_
_entity.id
_entity.type
_entity.pdbx_description
1 polymer ?
#
loop_
_entity_poly.entity_id
_entity_poly.type
_entity_poly.pdbx_seq_one_letter_code
_entity_poly.pdbx_strand_id
1 'polypeptide(L)'
;MSKPPADDPTSIGAILIAMSAITPDQLAAAVEQQERSTLEHLLGKLLVADGHCTNDQLDIALAAQDAMRSKNKTKQALAVAEIAKQRKKGTNGARKRIIERSAAIVKKATGQAHPAITPEMMAAKSSNNGDVR
;
A
#
# COMPACT_ATOMS: atom_id res chain seq x y z
N MET A 1 -5.65 30.51 -0.15
CA MET A 1 -5.70 29.06 0.13
C MET A 1 -5.92 28.36 -1.20
N SER A 2 -4.83 27.93 -1.85
CA SER A 2 -4.92 27.22 -3.13
C SER A 2 -5.40 25.80 -2.87
N LYS A 3 -6.45 25.39 -3.57
CA LYS A 3 -7.09 24.08 -3.52
C LYS A 3 -6.05 22.96 -3.68
N PRO A 4 -6.11 21.85 -2.93
CA PRO A 4 -5.14 20.77 -3.08
C PRO A 4 -5.13 20.24 -4.53
N PRO A 5 -4.01 19.68 -5.01
CA PRO A 5 -3.83 19.21 -6.39
C PRO A 5 -4.76 18.04 -6.82
N ALA A 6 -5.78 17.71 -6.03
CA ALA A 6 -6.71 16.60 -6.22
C ALA A 6 -7.88 16.91 -7.18
N ASP A 7 -8.13 18.18 -7.53
CA ASP A 7 -9.24 18.54 -8.43
C ASP A 7 -8.95 18.20 -9.91
N ASP A 8 -7.69 18.07 -10.31
CA ASP A 8 -7.37 17.72 -11.70
C ASP A 8 -7.42 16.20 -11.89
N PRO A 9 -8.30 15.68 -12.77
CA PRO A 9 -8.45 14.24 -12.98
C PRO A 9 -7.22 13.61 -13.64
N THR A 10 -6.29 14.42 -14.18
CA THR A 10 -5.01 13.97 -14.74
C THR A 10 -3.86 14.11 -13.75
N SER A 11 -4.11 14.60 -12.53
CA SER A 11 -3.12 14.59 -11.46
C SER A 11 -2.72 13.17 -11.11
N ILE A 12 -1.46 12.99 -10.71
CA ILE A 12 -0.93 11.66 -10.36
C ILE A 12 -1.71 11.06 -9.18
N GLY A 13 -2.12 11.90 -8.22
CA GLY A 13 -2.95 11.51 -7.09
C GLY A 13 -4.33 11.01 -7.53
N ALA A 14 -5.02 11.74 -8.41
CA ALA A 14 -6.32 11.33 -8.93
C ALA A 14 -6.25 10.00 -9.69
N ILE A 15 -5.20 9.80 -10.50
CA ILE A 15 -4.99 8.56 -11.26
C ILE A 15 -4.73 7.38 -10.32
N LEU A 16 -3.89 7.55 -9.29
CA LEU A 16 -3.61 6.50 -8.30
C LEU A 16 -4.87 6.12 -7.50
N ILE A 17 -5.75 7.10 -7.19
CA ILE A 17 -7.06 6.84 -6.57
C ILE A 17 -7.98 6.09 -7.55
N ALA A 18 -8.03 6.49 -8.82
CA ALA A 18 -8.85 5.84 -9.85
C ALA A 18 -8.44 4.37 -10.07
N MET A 19 -7.14 4.08 -9.95
CA MET A 19 -6.59 2.72 -9.97
C MET A 19 -6.84 1.93 -8.67
N SER A 20 -7.38 2.58 -7.63
CA SER A 20 -7.50 2.02 -6.28
C SER A 20 -6.15 1.58 -5.68
N ALA A 21 -5.07 2.23 -6.08
CA ALA A 21 -3.74 2.00 -5.51
C ALA A 21 -3.62 2.64 -4.12
N ILE A 22 -4.16 3.86 -3.98
CA ILE A 22 -4.16 4.65 -2.74
C ILE A 22 -5.58 5.14 -2.42
N THR A 23 -5.81 5.57 -1.18
CA THR A 23 -7.05 6.23 -0.75
C THR A 23 -6.91 7.76 -0.76
N PRO A 24 -8.02 8.52 -0.77
CA PRO A 24 -7.99 9.97 -0.63
C PRO A 24 -7.27 10.43 0.65
N ASP A 25 -7.48 9.73 1.77
CA ASP A 25 -6.83 10.05 3.05
C ASP A 25 -5.31 9.86 2.98
N GLN A 26 -4.85 8.80 2.30
CA GLN A 26 -3.41 8.55 2.08
C GLN A 26 -2.79 9.63 1.19
N LEU A 27 -3.52 10.08 0.17
CA LEU A 27 -3.08 11.18 -0.68
C LEU A 27 -2.98 12.49 0.13
N ALA A 28 -3.97 12.78 0.97
CA ALA A 28 -3.98 13.98 1.82
C ALA A 28 -2.80 13.98 2.80
N ALA A 29 -2.55 12.86 3.47
CA ALA A 29 -1.41 12.70 4.38
C ALA A 29 -0.07 12.88 3.66
N ALA A 30 0.07 12.31 2.46
CA ALA A 30 1.28 12.42 1.65
C ALA A 30 1.54 13.87 1.18
N VAL A 31 0.49 14.61 0.81
CA VAL A 31 0.59 16.04 0.45
C VAL A 31 0.99 16.87 1.67
N GLU A 32 0.37 16.63 2.83
CA GLU A 32 0.73 17.33 4.06
C GLU A 32 2.20 17.08 4.44
N GLN A 33 2.68 15.85 4.28
CA GLN A 33 4.08 15.49 4.53
C GLN A 33 5.03 16.16 3.53
N GLN A 34 4.63 16.28 2.27
CA GLN A 34 5.38 17.00 1.24
C GLN A 34 5.49 18.49 1.58
N GLU A 35 4.39 19.13 2.00
CA GLU A 35 4.36 20.55 2.39
C GLU A 35 5.19 20.85 3.63
N ARG A 36 5.24 19.92 4.60
CA ARG A 36 6.06 20.03 5.81
C ARG A 36 7.54 19.80 5.54
N SER A 37 7.88 19.11 4.45
CA SER A 37 9.26 18.82 4.08
C SER A 37 9.84 19.99 3.28
N THR A 38 10.97 20.54 3.72
CA THR A 38 11.74 21.56 2.99
C THR A 38 12.43 21.02 1.73
N LEU A 39 12.42 19.70 1.54
CA LEU A 39 12.97 19.03 0.38
C LEU A 39 11.87 18.82 -0.66
N GLU A 40 12.19 19.11 -1.93
CA GLU A 40 11.34 18.84 -3.09
C GLU A 40 11.19 17.33 -3.34
N HIS A 41 10.51 16.62 -2.43
CA HIS A 41 10.15 15.23 -2.64
C HIS A 41 8.99 15.16 -3.61
N LEU A 42 9.13 14.32 -4.64
CA LEU A 42 8.05 14.01 -5.55
C LEU A 42 6.96 13.23 -4.81
N LEU A 43 5.72 13.72 -4.82
CA LEU A 43 4.57 13.10 -4.14
C LEU A 43 4.44 11.59 -4.45
N GLY A 44 4.67 11.20 -5.71
CA GLY A 44 4.66 9.79 -6.11
C GLY A 44 5.73 8.94 -5.41
N LYS A 45 6.94 9.46 -5.21
CA LYS A 45 8.01 8.75 -4.49
C LYS A 45 7.70 8.65 -3.00
N LEU A 46 7.09 9.68 -2.43
CA LEU A 46 6.68 9.69 -1.02
C LEU A 46 5.61 8.61 -0.77
N LEU A 47 4.60 8.51 -1.64
CA LEU A 47 3.59 7.45 -1.58
C LEU A 47 4.17 6.03 -1.70
N VAL A 48 5.23 5.84 -2.49
CA VAL A 48 5.94 4.55 -2.57
C VAL A 48 6.76 4.29 -1.31
N ALA A 49 7.47 5.31 -0.81
CA ALA A 49 8.27 5.21 0.41
C ALA A 49 7.43 4.86 1.65
N ASP A 50 6.23 5.44 1.75
CA ASP A 50 5.26 5.14 2.82
C ASP A 50 4.51 3.82 2.59
N GLY A 51 4.80 3.10 1.50
CA GLY A 51 4.19 1.81 1.17
C GLY A 51 2.71 1.89 0.77
N HIS A 52 2.22 3.08 0.40
CA HIS A 52 0.84 3.27 -0.05
C HIS A 52 0.62 2.71 -1.45
N CYS A 53 1.61 2.80 -2.34
CA CYS A 53 1.61 2.17 -3.66
C CYS A 53 2.95 1.50 -3.97
N THR A 54 2.99 0.66 -5.01
CA THR A 54 4.23 0.06 -5.53
C THR A 54 4.84 0.91 -6.64
N ASN A 55 6.13 0.72 -6.93
CA ASN A 55 6.77 1.34 -8.09
C ASN A 55 6.02 1.02 -9.39
N ASP A 56 5.63 -0.25 -9.61
CA ASP A 56 4.84 -0.63 -10.79
C ASP A 56 3.53 0.18 -10.91
N GLN A 57 2.82 0.37 -9.80
CA GLN A 57 1.59 1.15 -9.78
C GLN A 57 1.86 2.62 -10.08
N LEU A 58 2.96 3.17 -9.58
CA LEU A 58 3.39 4.53 -9.87
C LEU A 58 3.76 4.71 -11.35
N ASP A 59 4.51 3.77 -11.93
CA ASP A 59 4.92 3.81 -13.34
C ASP A 59 3.72 3.76 -14.28
N ILE A 60 2.74 2.90 -13.98
CA ILE A 60 1.48 2.85 -14.75
C ILE A 60 0.71 4.17 -14.63
N ALA A 61 0.66 4.75 -13.43
CA ALA A 61 -0.02 6.02 -13.21
C ALA A 61 0.66 7.19 -13.96
N LEU A 62 2.00 7.20 -14.01
CA LEU A 62 2.79 8.18 -14.79
C LEU A 62 2.56 8.02 -16.29
N ALA A 63 2.57 6.79 -16.80
CA ALA A 63 2.28 6.51 -18.21
C ALA A 63 0.84 6.94 -18.59
N ALA A 64 -0.13 6.70 -17.70
CA ALA A 64 -1.51 7.13 -17.89
C ALA A 64 -1.64 8.66 -17.85
N GLN A 65 -0.92 9.34 -16.95
CA GLN A 65 -0.88 10.79 -16.86
C GLN A 65 -0.36 11.42 -18.16
N ASP A 66 0.76 10.93 -18.68
CA ASP A 66 1.33 11.42 -19.94
C ASP A 66 0.36 11.20 -21.12
N ALA A 67 -0.24 10.01 -21.19
CA ALA A 67 -1.21 9.68 -22.22
C ALA A 67 -2.49 10.53 -22.15
N MET A 68 -2.97 10.88 -20.94
CA MET A 68 -4.13 11.76 -20.75
C MET A 68 -3.85 13.21 -21.14
N ARG A 69 -2.63 13.69 -20.91
CA ARG A 69 -2.19 15.03 -21.32
C ARG A 69 -1.89 15.14 -22.81
N SER A 70 -1.75 14.01 -23.50
CA SER A 70 -1.58 13.97 -24.95
C SER A 70 -2.82 14.48 -25.69
N LYS A 71 -2.62 15.14 -26.85
CA LYS A 71 -3.71 15.54 -27.77
C LYS A 71 -4.34 14.35 -28.52
N ASN A 72 -3.79 13.14 -28.38
CA ASN A 72 -4.24 11.95 -29.10
C ASN A 72 -5.36 11.23 -28.34
N LYS A 73 -6.58 11.29 -28.86
CA LYS A 73 -7.77 10.64 -28.28
C LYS A 73 -7.62 9.12 -28.10
N THR A 74 -6.89 8.44 -28.99
CA THR A 74 -6.63 7.00 -28.88
C THR A 74 -5.74 6.70 -27.67
N LYS A 75 -4.71 7.52 -27.41
CA LYS A 75 -3.86 7.39 -26.23
C LYS A 75 -4.65 7.63 -24.94
N GLN A 76 -5.52 8.63 -24.93
CA GLN A 76 -6.40 8.90 -23.79
C GLN A 76 -7.33 7.70 -23.50
N ALA A 77 -7.96 7.14 -24.53
CA ALA A 77 -8.83 5.98 -24.38
C ALA A 77 -8.08 4.74 -23.85
N LEU A 78 -6.87 4.50 -24.36
CA LEU A 78 -5.98 3.44 -23.87
C LEU A 78 -5.60 3.64 -22.39
N ALA A 79 -5.29 4.88 -21.98
CA ALA A 79 -4.97 5.20 -20.59
C ALA A 79 -6.15 4.91 -19.66
N VAL A 80 -7.35 5.33 -20.04
CA VAL A 80 -8.58 5.06 -19.28
C VAL A 80 -8.85 3.55 -19.18
N ALA A 81 -8.66 2.81 -20.28
CA ALA A 81 -8.83 1.36 -20.30
C ALA A 81 -7.83 0.65 -19.38
N GLU A 82 -6.56 1.10 -19.36
CA GLU A 82 -5.53 0.52 -18.48
C GLU A 82 -5.81 0.84 -17.01
N ILE A 83 -6.23 2.06 -16.67
CA ILE A 83 -6.68 2.42 -15.31
C ILE A 83 -7.82 1.49 -14.85
N ALA A 84 -8.82 1.28 -15.71
CA ALA A 84 -9.95 0.40 -15.41
C ALA A 84 -9.51 -1.06 -15.19
N LYS A 85 -8.51 -1.55 -15.96
CA LYS A 85 -7.92 -2.87 -15.79
C LYS A 85 -7.17 -3.00 -14.46
N GLN A 86 -6.44 -1.96 -14.05
CA GLN A 86 -5.71 -1.96 -12.79
C GLN A 86 -6.63 -1.96 -11.58
N ARG A 87 -7.77 -1.26 -11.65
CA ARG A 87 -8.79 -1.31 -10.59
C ARG A 87 -9.28 -2.74 -10.32
N LYS A 88 -9.39 -3.59 -11.36
CA LYS A 88 -9.73 -5.01 -11.21
C LYS A 88 -8.61 -5.84 -10.56
N LYS A 89 -7.35 -5.42 -10.70
CA LYS A 89 -6.19 -6.07 -10.06
C LYS A 89 -5.93 -5.56 -8.63
N GLY A 90 -6.19 -4.28 -8.36
CA GLY A 90 -5.87 -3.57 -7.11
C GLY A 90 -6.64 -4.06 -5.88
N THR A 91 -7.80 -4.69 -6.06
CA THR A 91 -8.52 -5.41 -4.98
C THR A 91 -7.67 -6.53 -4.35
N ASN A 92 -6.69 -7.08 -5.07
CA ASN A 92 -5.74 -8.03 -4.51
C ASN A 92 -4.62 -7.37 -3.69
N GLY A 93 -4.28 -6.10 -3.93
CA GLY A 93 -3.25 -5.37 -3.19
C GLY A 93 -3.70 -4.98 -1.78
N ALA A 94 -4.93 -4.49 -1.63
CA ALA A 94 -5.54 -4.23 -0.32
C ALA A 94 -5.65 -5.52 0.52
N ARG A 95 -6.01 -6.64 -0.11
CA ARG A 95 -5.99 -7.97 0.53
C ARG A 95 -4.57 -8.38 0.93
N LYS A 96 -3.57 -8.20 0.06
CA LYS A 96 -2.17 -8.53 0.34
C LYS A 96 -1.65 -7.79 1.57
N ARG A 97 -2.01 -6.50 1.74
CA ARG A 97 -1.60 -5.72 2.92
C ARG A 97 -2.28 -6.16 4.22
N ILE A 98 -3.57 -6.51 4.20
CA ILE A 98 -4.25 -7.06 5.39
C ILE A 98 -3.61 -8.39 5.79
N ILE A 99 -3.31 -9.24 4.80
CA ILE A 99 -2.65 -10.55 5.01
C ILE A 99 -1.21 -10.37 5.50
N GLU A 100 -0.46 -9.40 4.97
CA GLU A 100 0.94 -9.17 5.35
C GLU A 100 1.06 -8.54 6.75
N ARG A 101 0.15 -7.62 7.08
CA ARG A 101 0.07 -7.02 8.43
C ARG A 101 -0.40 -8.05 9.46
N SER A 102 -1.37 -8.89 9.13
CA SER A 102 -1.80 -9.98 10.02
C SER A 102 -0.73 -11.06 10.16
N ALA A 103 0.00 -11.41 9.10
CA ALA A 103 1.13 -12.33 9.13
C ALA A 103 2.29 -11.80 10.00
N ALA A 104 2.59 -10.49 9.94
CA ALA A 104 3.59 -9.86 10.80
C ALA A 104 3.18 -9.86 12.28
N ILE A 105 1.89 -9.63 12.57
CA ILE A 105 1.35 -9.72 13.94
C ILE A 105 1.43 -11.16 14.44
N VAL A 106 1.03 -12.15 13.63
CA VAL A 106 1.12 -13.58 13.99
C VAL A 106 2.58 -13.98 14.22
N LYS A 107 3.51 -13.63 13.31
CA LYS A 107 4.94 -13.94 13.47
C LYS A 107 5.55 -13.32 14.73
N LYS A 108 5.11 -12.11 15.11
CA LYS A 108 5.51 -11.45 16.37
C LYS A 108 4.89 -12.14 17.59
N ALA A 109 3.67 -12.64 17.47
CA ALA A 109 2.97 -13.36 18.53
C ALA A 109 3.48 -14.81 18.71
N THR A 110 3.97 -15.46 17.64
CA THR A 110 4.45 -16.85 17.66
C THR A 110 5.98 -16.97 17.72
N GLY A 111 6.72 -15.86 17.75
CA GLY A 111 8.16 -15.89 18.02
C GLY A 111 8.42 -16.50 19.41
N GLN A 112 9.39 -17.41 19.51
CA GLN A 112 9.77 -18.21 20.70
C GLN A 112 10.15 -17.42 21.98
N ALA A 113 9.92 -16.11 22.02
CA ALA A 113 10.24 -15.22 23.14
C ALA A 113 9.03 -14.38 23.58
N HIS A 114 7.81 -14.96 23.58
CA HIS A 114 6.64 -14.28 24.13
C HIS A 114 6.64 -14.38 25.67
N PRO A 115 6.57 -13.28 26.43
CA PRO A 115 6.63 -13.27 27.91
C PRO A 115 5.46 -13.98 28.59
N ALA A 116 4.42 -14.37 27.83
CA ALA A 116 3.31 -15.19 28.32
C ALA A 116 3.58 -16.71 28.26
N ILE A 117 4.65 -17.15 27.58
CA ILE A 117 5.14 -18.53 27.65
C ILE A 117 6.20 -18.54 28.73
N THR A 118 5.78 -18.76 29.98
CA THR A 118 6.73 -18.92 31.08
C THR A 118 7.55 -20.20 30.86
N PRO A 119 8.81 -20.27 31.34
CA PRO A 119 9.59 -21.50 31.37
C PRO A 119 8.86 -22.66 32.07
N GLU A 120 7.98 -22.35 33.02
CA GLU A 120 7.07 -23.30 33.69
C GLU A 120 6.15 -24.06 32.72
N MET A 121 5.62 -23.40 31.69
CA MET A 121 4.74 -24.05 30.72
C MET A 121 5.49 -24.99 29.76
N MET A 122 6.80 -24.81 29.58
CA MET A 122 7.64 -25.73 28.81
C MET A 122 8.06 -26.97 29.61
N ALA A 123 8.24 -26.85 30.93
CA ALA A 123 8.57 -27.99 31.79
C ALA A 123 7.41 -28.99 31.93
N ALA A 124 6.15 -28.52 31.90
CA ALA A 124 4.97 -29.37 32.07
C ALA A 124 4.70 -30.36 30.93
N LYS A 125 5.32 -30.18 29.74
CA LYS A 125 5.12 -31.10 28.60
C LYS A 125 6.15 -32.22 28.51
N SER A 126 7.20 -32.20 29.34
CA SER A 126 8.26 -33.22 29.28
C SER A 126 8.15 -34.30 30.36
N SER A 127 7.13 -34.25 31.22
CA SER A 127 6.99 -35.15 32.37
C SER A 127 5.90 -36.22 32.24
N ASN A 128 5.49 -36.58 31.03
CA ASN A 128 4.55 -37.67 30.81
C ASN A 128 5.18 -38.78 29.98
N ASN A 129 6.27 -39.35 30.50
CA ASN A 129 6.73 -40.68 30.14
C ASN A 129 7.16 -41.38 31.43
N GLY A 130 6.27 -42.18 31.99
CA GLY A 130 6.52 -42.92 33.23
C GLY A 130 5.35 -43.82 33.59
N ASP A 131 5.53 -45.11 33.31
CA ASP A 131 4.84 -46.24 33.92
C ASP A 131 3.32 -46.39 33.74
N VAL A 132 2.94 -47.13 32.70
CA VAL A 132 1.83 -48.09 32.82
C VAL A 132 2.46 -49.49 32.76
N ARG A 133 2.49 -50.12 33.93
CA ARG A 133 2.88 -51.52 34.15
C ARG A 133 1.93 -52.49 33.44
#